data_AF-A0A9E6Q0A2-F1
#
_entry.id   AF-A0A9E6Q0A2-F1
#
_cell.length_a   1.000
_cell.length_b   1.000
_cell.length_c   1.000
_cell.angle_alpha   90.00
_cell.angle_beta   90.00
_cell.angle_gamma   90.00
#
_symmetry.space_group_name_H-M   'P 1'
#
loop_
_entity.id
_entity.type
_entity.pdbx_description
1 polymer ?
#
loop_
_entity_poly.entity_id
_entity_poly.type
_entity_poly.pdbx_seq_one_letter_code
_entity_poly.pdbx_strand_id
1 'polypeptide(L)'
;MNKLTLAIALLLGAPATHAVTVVAVDTPENTVKRINANYNAIRGDCKDPTGAPRGYYYCSGVTVRMVDDGPFNPWDYSPYALKTGASSFSWIRADLSTNRLIRPAGFILRTPEDARRLKAPVMETGFMCIYSFDGFTGPERQWHGCGPFNAALPANHQARSATTPANLNAALAWGSCDSLEVNDAEQWRRRWSGTRPTLLNPMNRIQVQQCSWNAEQPSDWDAMIKVHQAPGTRFTDTFARKELINEFLLRNDQTGTPKSDGSARLPYIDAFVWDPNSTYVANTRGDTSKAKATVGLKPAQAFQRKLYAQGYAVPVLRMDFTRPPSERFSYVADDQVVPLGGRPQAGNDGQENRDYIDSATWIRRHDPGMGREEWTLNVVLKPGVKIDASNVQAAYEALESRYGDGQHWRENEIYPGSMRAQVECLVSNYPGKSEWNLEPFRPTVNPDEMKRSGCNPVRKLIEAALWSEQTDSKSGTTFFGLQVVPTQIGRQASSDDLYAELFRQRGRDEQWQEGVAGSVKLQLACLRKNYSQKKDWNLEPFRKATSPAQTEAALCNP
;
A
#
# COMPACT_ATOMS: atom_id res chain seq x y z
N MET A 1 -23.98 -6.12 71.88
CA MET A 1 -22.94 -5.25 71.30
C MET A 1 -22.71 -5.69 69.86
N ASN A 2 -23.12 -4.85 68.91
CA ASN A 2 -23.19 -5.14 67.48
C ASN A 2 -21.80 -5.13 66.82
N LYS A 3 -21.52 -6.13 65.98
CA LYS A 3 -20.44 -6.06 64.98
C LYS A 3 -21.06 -5.65 63.64
N LEU A 4 -20.70 -4.46 63.16
CA LEU A 4 -21.03 -3.98 61.81
C LEU A 4 -19.94 -4.47 60.84
N THR A 5 -20.34 -5.18 59.79
CA THR A 5 -19.47 -5.63 58.71
C THR A 5 -19.44 -4.57 57.60
N LEU A 6 -18.26 -4.07 57.26
CA LEU A 6 -18.03 -3.09 56.20
C LEU A 6 -17.80 -3.82 54.87
N ALA A 7 -18.68 -3.61 53.88
CA ALA A 7 -18.52 -4.15 52.53
C ALA A 7 -17.89 -3.07 51.62
N ILE A 8 -16.68 -3.35 51.12
CA ILE A 8 -15.98 -2.52 50.13
C ILE A 8 -16.39 -3.01 48.74
N ALA A 9 -17.09 -2.17 47.99
CA ALA A 9 -17.39 -2.41 46.58
C ALA A 9 -16.19 -1.95 45.72
N LEU A 10 -15.44 -2.90 45.15
CA LEU A 10 -14.45 -2.63 44.09
C LEU A 10 -15.20 -2.35 42.78
N LEU A 11 -15.20 -1.09 42.34
CA LEU A 11 -15.54 -0.70 40.98
C LEU A 11 -14.36 -1.05 40.05
N LEU A 12 -14.42 -2.23 39.43
CA LEU A 12 -13.55 -2.60 38.32
C LEU A 12 -14.04 -1.88 37.05
N GLY A 13 -13.40 -0.75 36.72
CA GLY A 13 -13.58 -0.10 35.44
C GLY A 13 -12.99 -0.97 34.32
N ALA A 14 -13.85 -1.59 33.52
CA ALA A 14 -13.43 -2.27 32.30
C ALA A 14 -12.92 -1.23 31.28
N PRO A 15 -11.79 -1.47 30.61
CA PRO A 15 -11.30 -0.57 29.57
C PRO A 15 -12.24 -0.64 28.36
N ALA A 16 -12.81 0.50 27.97
CA ALA A 16 -13.60 0.61 26.75
C ALA A 16 -12.71 0.39 25.51
N THR A 17 -12.77 -0.80 24.93
CA THR A 17 -12.18 -1.09 23.62
C THR A 17 -12.97 -0.35 22.54
N HIS A 18 -12.40 0.74 22.03
CA HIS A 18 -12.99 1.48 20.91
C HIS A 18 -12.65 0.72 19.63
N ALA A 19 -13.65 0.05 19.02
CA ALA A 19 -13.52 -0.51 17.69
C ALA A 19 -13.26 0.63 16.69
N VAL A 20 -12.16 0.56 15.95
CA VAL A 20 -11.84 1.56 14.92
C VAL A 20 -12.81 1.39 13.76
N THR A 21 -13.67 2.38 13.53
CA THR A 21 -14.58 2.38 12.39
C THR A 21 -13.80 2.62 11.11
N VAL A 22 -13.81 1.65 10.19
CA VAL A 22 -13.25 1.83 8.85
C VAL A 22 -14.11 2.82 8.07
N VAL A 23 -13.48 3.88 7.56
CA VAL A 23 -14.12 4.94 6.77
C VAL A 23 -14.08 4.54 5.30
N ALA A 24 -15.23 4.14 4.77
CA ALA A 24 -15.49 4.09 3.33
C ALA A 24 -16.33 5.32 2.95
N VAL A 25 -15.87 6.12 2.00
CA VAL A 25 -16.52 7.40 1.66
C VAL A 25 -17.67 7.20 0.65
N ASP A 26 -17.54 6.22 -0.25
CA ASP A 26 -18.53 5.92 -1.28
C ASP A 26 -18.33 4.48 -1.80
N THR A 27 -19.25 3.98 -2.61
CA THR A 27 -19.09 2.70 -3.32
C THR A 27 -17.97 2.80 -4.38
N PRO A 28 -17.31 1.69 -4.75
CA PRO A 28 -16.34 1.68 -5.84
C PRO A 28 -16.92 2.18 -7.17
N GLU A 29 -18.17 1.83 -7.48
CA GLU A 29 -18.88 2.20 -8.71
C GLU A 29 -19.15 3.72 -8.77
N ASN A 30 -19.62 4.30 -7.66
CA ASN A 30 -19.81 5.74 -7.59
C ASN A 30 -18.48 6.51 -7.59
N THR A 31 -17.43 5.93 -7.00
CA THR A 31 -16.08 6.52 -6.99
C THR A 31 -15.52 6.60 -8.40
N VAL A 32 -15.60 5.53 -9.19
CA VAL A 32 -15.13 5.55 -10.59
C VAL A 32 -15.96 6.50 -11.46
N LYS A 33 -17.28 6.54 -11.27
CA LYS A 33 -18.17 7.51 -11.95
C LYS A 33 -17.78 8.95 -11.60
N ARG A 34 -17.55 9.18 -10.30
CA ARG A 34 -16.83 10.30 -9.67
C ARG A 34 -15.69 10.85 -10.52
N ILE A 35 -14.65 10.04 -10.53
CA ILE A 35 -13.34 10.39 -11.07
C ILE A 35 -13.40 10.57 -12.59
N ASN A 36 -14.16 9.72 -13.31
CA ASN A 36 -14.37 9.91 -14.74
C ASN A 36 -15.12 11.21 -15.04
N ALA A 37 -16.13 11.58 -14.25
CA ALA A 37 -16.84 12.86 -14.44
C ALA A 37 -15.87 14.04 -14.27
N ASN A 38 -15.04 14.05 -13.23
CA ASN A 38 -14.06 15.10 -13.01
C ASN A 38 -13.02 15.17 -14.13
N TYR A 39 -12.50 14.01 -14.56
CA TYR A 39 -11.53 13.93 -15.66
C TYR A 39 -12.09 14.51 -16.96
N ASN A 40 -13.37 14.31 -17.25
CA ASN A 40 -14.01 14.78 -18.48
C ASN A 40 -14.62 16.19 -18.37
N ALA A 41 -14.69 16.77 -17.18
CA ALA A 41 -15.27 18.09 -16.95
C ALA A 41 -14.33 19.22 -17.41
N ILE A 42 -14.43 19.62 -18.68
CA ILE A 42 -13.72 20.80 -19.23
C ILE A 42 -14.44 22.07 -18.79
N ARG A 43 -14.33 22.39 -17.49
CA ARG A 43 -14.88 23.59 -16.87
C ARG A 43 -13.86 24.22 -15.93
N GLY A 44 -14.01 25.50 -15.66
CA GLY A 44 -13.08 26.30 -14.85
C GLY A 44 -13.76 27.22 -13.84
N ASP A 45 -15.08 27.18 -13.77
CA ASP A 45 -15.94 27.99 -12.90
C ASP A 45 -16.05 27.40 -11.49
N CYS A 46 -14.95 26.86 -10.96
CA CYS A 46 -14.91 26.29 -9.62
C CYS A 46 -15.01 27.39 -8.56
N LYS A 47 -15.80 27.14 -7.51
CA LYS A 47 -16.02 28.09 -6.41
C LYS A 47 -15.99 27.40 -5.06
N ASP A 48 -15.49 28.08 -4.04
CA ASP A 48 -15.62 27.63 -2.66
C ASP A 48 -17.00 28.00 -2.08
N PRO A 49 -17.35 27.61 -0.83
CA PRO A 49 -18.66 27.92 -0.25
C PRO A 49 -18.97 29.40 -0.08
N THR A 50 -17.95 30.27 -0.10
CA THR A 50 -18.16 31.73 -0.05
C THR A 50 -18.57 32.29 -1.41
N GLY A 51 -18.49 31.48 -2.47
CA GLY A 51 -18.72 31.87 -3.85
C GLY A 51 -17.47 32.43 -4.55
N ALA A 52 -16.34 32.53 -3.84
CA ALA A 52 -15.07 32.97 -4.42
C ALA A 52 -14.53 31.94 -5.43
N PRO A 53 -13.96 32.36 -6.58
CA PRO A 53 -13.34 31.47 -7.54
C PRO A 53 -12.18 30.67 -6.93
N ARG A 54 -12.02 29.43 -7.39
CA ARG A 54 -10.94 28.51 -7.01
C ARG A 54 -10.21 28.00 -8.24
N GLY A 55 -9.01 27.46 -8.03
CA GLY A 55 -8.31 26.69 -9.05
C GLY A 55 -9.13 25.52 -9.59
N TYR A 56 -8.80 25.07 -10.81
CA TYR A 56 -9.62 24.05 -11.50
C TYR A 56 -9.66 22.71 -10.77
N TYR A 57 -8.61 22.39 -10.00
CA TYR A 57 -8.54 21.21 -9.12
C TYR A 57 -9.71 21.12 -8.13
N TYR A 58 -10.37 22.24 -7.81
CA TYR A 58 -11.40 22.29 -6.78
C TYR A 58 -12.67 21.53 -7.19
N CYS A 59 -12.99 21.54 -8.49
CA CYS A 59 -14.21 20.95 -9.06
C CYS A 59 -13.99 20.07 -10.31
N SER A 60 -12.79 20.03 -10.87
CA SER A 60 -12.51 19.31 -12.12
C SER A 60 -11.10 18.73 -12.18
N GLY A 61 -10.90 17.81 -13.12
CA GLY A 61 -9.68 17.04 -13.26
C GLY A 61 -9.41 16.13 -12.07
N VAL A 62 -8.26 15.46 -12.11
CA VAL A 62 -7.87 14.44 -11.14
C VAL A 62 -6.48 14.75 -10.62
N THR A 63 -6.36 15.04 -9.33
CA THR A 63 -5.08 15.21 -8.65
C THR A 63 -4.54 13.84 -8.24
N VAL A 64 -3.43 13.42 -8.84
CA VAL A 64 -2.81 12.10 -8.68
C VAL A 64 -1.38 12.24 -8.19
N ARG A 65 -1.00 11.46 -7.17
CA ARG A 65 0.40 11.28 -6.79
C ARG A 65 0.86 9.89 -7.15
N MET A 66 1.92 9.82 -7.94
CA MET A 66 2.51 8.59 -8.45
C MET A 66 3.73 8.25 -7.61
N VAL A 67 3.85 7.02 -7.12
CA VAL A 67 4.89 6.60 -6.17
C VAL A 67 5.27 5.13 -6.38
N ASP A 68 6.47 4.77 -5.93
CA ASP A 68 6.89 3.37 -5.86
C ASP A 68 6.31 2.69 -4.61
N ASP A 69 6.31 1.36 -4.61
CA ASP A 69 6.07 0.57 -3.41
C ASP A 69 7.39 0.21 -2.71
N GLY A 70 7.34 0.08 -1.39
CA GLY A 70 8.50 -0.16 -0.55
C GLY A 70 8.17 -0.16 0.95
N PRO A 71 9.19 -0.11 1.82
CA PRO A 71 9.04 -0.09 3.28
C PRO A 71 8.63 1.30 3.80
N PHE A 72 7.65 1.91 3.15
CA PHE A 72 7.06 3.22 3.45
C PHE A 72 5.61 3.22 2.97
N ASN A 73 4.79 4.14 3.48
CA ASN A 73 3.44 4.33 2.97
C ASN A 73 3.42 5.24 1.75
N PRO A 74 2.49 5.06 0.80
CA PRO A 74 2.44 5.88 -0.41
C PRO A 74 2.20 7.38 -0.12
N TRP A 75 1.59 7.71 1.02
CA TRP A 75 1.38 9.10 1.47
C TRP A 75 2.55 9.69 2.26
N ASP A 76 3.57 8.89 2.61
CA ASP A 76 4.73 9.38 3.38
C ASP A 76 5.44 10.50 2.62
N TYR A 77 5.99 11.46 3.37
CA TYR A 77 6.80 12.52 2.78
C TYR A 77 8.21 12.00 2.52
N SER A 78 8.67 12.14 1.27
CA SER A 78 10.06 11.84 0.94
C SER A 78 11.02 12.81 1.67
N PRO A 79 12.31 12.46 1.84
CA PRO A 79 13.29 13.37 2.42
C PRO A 79 13.38 14.72 1.70
N TYR A 80 13.14 14.74 0.38
CA TYR A 80 13.04 15.98 -0.39
C TYR A 80 11.75 16.74 -0.07
N ALA A 81 10.59 16.06 -0.04
CA ALA A 81 9.32 16.68 0.29
C ALA A 81 9.33 17.31 1.69
N LEU A 82 9.99 16.68 2.67
CA LEU A 82 10.19 17.23 4.01
C LEU A 82 10.99 18.53 3.99
N LYS A 83 12.09 18.58 3.24
CA LYS A 83 12.93 19.79 3.10
C LYS A 83 12.22 20.90 2.34
N THR A 84 11.46 20.55 1.31
CA THR A 84 10.64 21.48 0.54
C THR A 84 9.44 21.95 1.35
N GLY A 85 8.91 21.14 2.26
CA GLY A 85 7.65 21.41 2.96
C GLY A 85 6.42 21.26 2.07
N ALA A 86 6.54 20.61 0.93
CA ALA A 86 5.45 20.28 0.02
C ALA A 86 5.75 18.98 -0.72
N SER A 87 4.69 18.37 -1.24
CA SER A 87 4.70 17.15 -2.02
C SER A 87 4.23 17.43 -3.44
N SER A 88 4.86 16.76 -4.40
CA SER A 88 4.54 16.85 -5.81
C SER A 88 3.42 15.88 -6.19
N PHE A 89 2.49 16.38 -7.00
CA PHE A 89 1.36 15.68 -7.62
C PHE A 89 1.34 16.02 -9.11
N SER A 90 0.55 15.30 -9.89
CA SER A 90 0.09 15.75 -11.19
C SER A 90 -1.40 16.02 -11.13
N TRP A 91 -1.89 16.90 -11.99
CA TRP A 91 -3.32 17.12 -12.22
C TRP A 91 -3.64 16.76 -13.66
N ILE A 92 -4.56 15.82 -13.88
CA ILE A 92 -4.89 15.34 -15.24
C ILE A 92 -6.36 15.61 -15.57
N ARG A 93 -6.62 15.89 -16.85
CA ARG A 93 -7.95 16.15 -17.40
C ARG A 93 -8.00 15.68 -18.87
N ALA A 94 -9.19 15.51 -19.43
CA ALA A 94 -9.38 14.97 -20.77
C ALA A 94 -8.76 15.85 -21.88
N ASP A 95 -8.60 17.15 -21.62
CA ASP A 95 -7.90 18.11 -22.45
C ASP A 95 -6.43 18.26 -22.06
N LEU A 96 -5.82 17.26 -21.39
CA LEU A 96 -4.37 17.18 -21.16
C LEU A 96 -3.75 15.98 -21.90
N SER A 97 -2.52 16.16 -22.38
CA SER A 97 -1.80 15.24 -23.28
C SER A 97 -1.15 14.09 -22.52
N THR A 98 -1.18 14.14 -21.18
CA THR A 98 -0.62 13.13 -20.30
C THR A 98 -1.16 11.76 -20.66
N ASN A 99 -0.24 10.85 -20.97
CA ASN A 99 -0.59 9.52 -21.51
C ASN A 99 0.03 8.33 -20.75
N ARG A 100 0.63 8.58 -19.59
CA ARG A 100 1.27 7.54 -18.77
C ARG A 100 1.40 7.97 -17.32
N LEU A 101 1.49 6.97 -16.43
CA LEU A 101 2.08 7.16 -15.11
C LEU A 101 3.61 7.15 -15.21
N ILE A 102 4.30 7.96 -14.41
CA ILE A 102 5.76 7.95 -14.32
C ILE A 102 6.32 7.04 -13.23
N ARG A 103 5.44 6.50 -12.38
CA ARG A 103 5.72 5.49 -11.34
C ARG A 103 4.73 4.34 -11.46
N PRO A 104 5.01 3.16 -10.87
CA PRO A 104 4.20 1.96 -11.08
C PRO A 104 2.72 2.12 -10.71
N ALA A 105 2.44 2.88 -9.65
CA ALA A 105 1.08 3.13 -9.17
C ALA A 105 0.98 4.52 -8.51
N GLY A 106 -0.21 4.87 -8.06
CA GLY A 106 -0.44 6.13 -7.36
C GLY A 106 -1.73 6.15 -6.56
N PHE A 107 -2.04 7.31 -6.00
CA PHE A 107 -3.31 7.57 -5.35
C PHE A 107 -3.92 8.89 -5.82
N ILE A 108 -5.24 8.94 -5.83
CA ILE A 108 -6.04 10.10 -6.19
C ILE A 108 -6.48 10.82 -4.92
N LEU A 109 -6.39 12.15 -4.93
CA LEU A 109 -7.06 12.99 -3.94
C LEU A 109 -8.44 13.37 -4.44
N ARG A 110 -9.42 13.29 -3.53
CA ARG A 110 -10.79 13.73 -3.80
C ARG A 110 -10.81 15.24 -4.04
N THR A 111 -11.60 15.70 -5.00
CA THR A 111 -11.81 17.14 -5.17
C THR A 111 -12.55 17.72 -3.96
N PRO A 112 -12.27 18.95 -3.53
CA PRO A 112 -13.02 19.61 -2.47
C PRO A 112 -14.54 19.66 -2.70
N GLU A 113 -15.00 19.90 -3.94
CA GLU A 113 -16.43 19.90 -4.27
C GLU A 113 -17.08 18.52 -4.03
N ASP A 114 -16.40 17.45 -4.46
CA ASP A 114 -16.89 16.08 -4.22
C ASP A 114 -16.88 15.72 -2.74
N ALA A 115 -15.83 16.11 -2.01
CA ALA A 115 -15.75 15.90 -0.57
C ALA A 115 -16.95 16.53 0.14
N ARG A 116 -17.34 17.75 -0.25
CA ARG A 116 -18.55 18.40 0.28
C ARG A 116 -19.81 17.64 -0.05
N ARG A 117 -19.99 17.23 -1.32
CA ARG A 117 -21.16 16.46 -1.76
C ARG A 117 -21.30 15.14 -1.00
N LEU A 118 -20.18 14.47 -0.73
CA LEU A 118 -20.11 13.21 0.00
C LEU A 118 -20.12 13.38 1.53
N LYS A 119 -20.14 14.63 2.03
CA LYS A 119 -19.97 14.95 3.47
C LYS A 119 -18.70 14.34 4.09
N ALA A 120 -17.65 14.23 3.28
CA ALA A 120 -16.34 13.76 3.70
C ALA A 120 -15.45 14.94 4.14
N PRO A 121 -14.32 14.69 4.84
CA PRO A 121 -13.34 15.73 5.15
C PRO A 121 -12.91 16.48 3.89
N VAL A 122 -13.00 17.81 3.94
CA VAL A 122 -12.73 18.69 2.81
C VAL A 122 -11.34 19.28 2.95
N MET A 123 -10.53 19.10 1.93
CA MET A 123 -9.19 19.66 1.86
C MET A 123 -9.26 21.09 1.34
N GLU A 124 -9.50 22.05 2.23
CA GLU A 124 -9.75 23.44 1.81
C GLU A 124 -8.48 24.22 1.45
N THR A 125 -7.34 23.87 2.05
CA THR A 125 -6.10 24.61 1.93
C THR A 125 -4.91 23.71 1.64
N GLY A 126 -3.78 24.33 1.32
CA GLY A 126 -2.50 23.66 1.08
C GLY A 126 -2.22 23.38 -0.39
N PHE A 127 -2.94 24.00 -1.31
CA PHE A 127 -2.61 24.00 -2.74
C PHE A 127 -1.73 25.22 -3.03
N MET A 128 -0.60 25.03 -3.68
CA MET A 128 0.42 26.08 -3.74
C MET A 128 0.57 26.67 -5.13
N CYS A 129 1.02 25.85 -6.07
CA CYS A 129 1.28 26.25 -7.43
C CYS A 129 1.29 25.04 -8.35
N ILE A 130 1.14 25.28 -9.66
CA ILE A 130 1.26 24.24 -10.69
C ILE A 130 2.23 24.67 -11.78
N TYR A 131 3.10 23.77 -12.21
CA TYR A 131 3.96 23.96 -13.38
C TYR A 131 3.34 23.31 -14.61
N SER A 132 3.50 23.92 -15.79
CA SER A 132 3.01 23.33 -17.05
C SER A 132 3.68 22.01 -17.38
N PHE A 133 4.95 21.84 -17.00
CA PHE A 133 5.71 20.61 -17.14
C PHE A 133 6.41 20.28 -15.81
N ASP A 134 7.02 19.10 -15.67
CA ASP A 134 7.89 18.76 -14.54
C ASP A 134 8.81 19.95 -14.19
N GLY A 135 8.68 20.46 -12.97
CA GLY A 135 9.37 21.64 -12.47
C GLY A 135 10.65 21.31 -11.72
N PHE A 136 11.07 20.04 -11.68
CA PHE A 136 12.22 19.58 -10.91
C PHE A 136 12.19 20.10 -9.47
N THR A 137 11.02 20.01 -8.83
CA THR A 137 10.82 20.66 -7.53
C THR A 137 11.70 20.06 -6.43
N GLY A 138 12.07 20.92 -5.49
CA GLY A 138 13.00 20.62 -4.41
C GLY A 138 13.31 21.87 -3.58
N PRO A 139 14.15 21.74 -2.54
CA PRO A 139 14.45 22.86 -1.62
C PRO A 139 15.19 24.03 -2.29
N GLU A 140 15.77 23.82 -3.46
CA GLU A 140 16.39 24.87 -4.29
C GLU A 140 15.36 25.87 -4.84
N ARG A 141 14.10 25.46 -4.89
CA ARG A 141 12.95 26.31 -5.19
C ARG A 141 12.31 26.69 -3.87
N GLN A 142 12.55 27.93 -3.45
CA GLN A 142 11.92 28.51 -2.26
C GLN A 142 10.39 28.49 -2.37
N TRP A 143 9.69 28.91 -1.30
CA TRP A 143 8.23 28.88 -1.24
C TRP A 143 7.64 27.51 -1.57
N HIS A 144 8.13 26.49 -0.87
CA HIS A 144 7.65 25.12 -0.99
C HIS A 144 7.70 24.53 -2.41
N GLY A 145 8.77 24.82 -3.15
CA GLY A 145 8.95 24.27 -4.48
C GLY A 145 8.38 25.15 -5.60
N CYS A 146 7.66 26.22 -5.29
CA CYS A 146 7.04 27.11 -6.28
C CYS A 146 7.98 28.19 -6.80
N GLY A 147 9.11 28.42 -6.13
CA GLY A 147 10.06 29.49 -6.43
C GLY A 147 10.86 29.30 -7.71
N PRO A 148 11.55 30.36 -8.16
CA PRO A 148 12.58 30.23 -9.18
C PRO A 148 13.69 29.29 -8.67
N PHE A 149 14.25 28.49 -9.58
CA PHE A 149 15.30 27.54 -9.24
C PHE A 149 16.59 28.25 -8.86
N ASN A 150 17.17 27.94 -7.69
CA ASN A 150 18.42 28.53 -7.19
C ASN A 150 18.42 30.07 -7.14
N ALA A 151 17.26 30.68 -6.93
CA ALA A 151 17.12 32.13 -6.78
C ALA A 151 16.23 32.48 -5.59
N ALA A 152 16.47 33.66 -5.01
CA ALA A 152 15.66 34.18 -3.92
C ALA A 152 14.25 34.54 -4.42
N LEU A 153 13.27 34.46 -3.51
CA LEU A 153 11.93 34.98 -3.78
C LEU A 153 12.00 36.50 -4.01
N PRO A 154 11.27 37.02 -5.01
CA PRO A 154 11.12 38.46 -5.20
C PRO A 154 10.54 39.15 -3.96
N ALA A 155 10.91 40.41 -3.75
CA ALA A 155 10.29 41.23 -2.71
C ALA A 155 8.78 41.33 -2.95
N ASN A 156 7.99 41.19 -1.88
CA ASN A 156 6.52 41.21 -1.92
C ASN A 156 5.91 40.14 -2.84
N HIS A 157 6.58 38.99 -3.05
CA HIS A 157 6.12 37.92 -3.94
C HIS A 157 4.66 37.50 -3.70
N GLN A 158 4.21 37.35 -2.44
CA GLN A 158 2.81 37.02 -2.13
C GLN A 158 1.82 38.07 -2.66
N ALA A 159 2.14 39.36 -2.53
CA ALA A 159 1.27 40.43 -3.03
C ALA A 159 1.22 40.47 -4.57
N ARG A 160 2.32 40.11 -5.25
CA ARG A 160 2.40 40.06 -6.72
C ARG A 160 1.57 38.92 -7.33
N SER A 161 1.34 37.86 -6.58
CA SER A 161 0.53 36.71 -6.99
C SER A 161 -0.73 36.58 -6.11
N ALA A 162 -1.29 37.71 -5.67
CA ALA A 162 -2.47 37.68 -4.81
C ALA A 162 -3.71 37.24 -5.59
N THR A 163 -4.38 36.19 -5.12
CA THR A 163 -5.64 35.74 -5.71
C THR A 163 -6.73 36.80 -5.51
N THR A 164 -7.40 37.19 -6.59
CA THR A 164 -8.47 38.20 -6.56
C THR A 164 -9.74 37.70 -7.26
N PRO A 165 -10.89 37.65 -6.57
CA PRO A 165 -11.08 37.92 -5.14
C PRO A 165 -10.40 36.86 -4.27
N ALA A 166 -10.02 37.22 -3.04
CA ALA A 166 -9.41 36.28 -2.11
C ALA A 166 -10.37 35.13 -1.79
N ASN A 167 -9.82 33.92 -1.68
CA ASN A 167 -10.55 32.69 -1.38
C ASN A 167 -9.92 31.96 -0.18
N LEU A 168 -10.47 30.82 0.22
CA LEU A 168 -10.05 30.11 1.43
C LEU A 168 -8.57 29.63 1.43
N ASN A 169 -7.90 29.58 0.28
CA ASN A 169 -6.50 29.15 0.16
C ASN A 169 -5.54 30.26 -0.34
N ALA A 170 -6.05 31.47 -0.56
CA ALA A 170 -5.28 32.59 -1.14
C ALA A 170 -4.01 32.97 -0.36
N ALA A 171 -3.96 32.71 0.95
CA ALA A 171 -2.78 33.02 1.77
C ALA A 171 -1.57 32.10 1.49
N LEU A 172 -1.79 30.93 0.88
CA LEU A 172 -0.75 29.93 0.61
C LEU A 172 -0.35 29.87 -0.86
N ALA A 173 -1.32 30.07 -1.74
CA ALA A 173 -1.12 29.93 -3.17
C ALA A 173 -0.26 31.06 -3.73
N TRP A 174 0.71 30.70 -4.56
CA TRP A 174 1.65 31.64 -5.16
C TRP A 174 2.31 31.04 -6.39
N GLY A 175 2.24 31.73 -7.52
CA GLY A 175 2.93 31.39 -8.76
C GLY A 175 4.12 32.32 -9.01
N SER A 176 5.27 31.75 -9.40
CA SER A 176 6.42 32.56 -9.83
C SER A 176 6.22 33.24 -11.19
N CYS A 177 5.23 32.82 -11.99
CA CYS A 177 4.92 33.44 -13.28
C CYS A 177 4.47 34.90 -13.12
N ASP A 178 3.63 35.21 -12.13
CA ASP A 178 3.18 36.58 -11.85
C ASP A 178 4.35 37.50 -11.48
N SER A 179 5.32 36.95 -10.74
CA SER A 179 6.52 37.71 -10.38
C SER A 179 7.44 38.01 -11.57
N LEU A 180 7.27 37.28 -12.67
CA LEU A 180 7.97 37.47 -13.94
C LEU A 180 7.09 38.17 -14.99
N GLU A 181 5.90 38.64 -14.60
CA GLU A 181 4.92 39.27 -15.49
C GLU A 181 4.51 38.35 -16.66
N VAL A 182 4.46 37.04 -16.41
CA VAL A 182 3.97 36.03 -17.35
C VAL A 182 2.55 35.65 -16.95
N ASN A 183 1.57 36.15 -17.69
CA ASN A 183 0.15 36.06 -17.34
C ASN A 183 -0.63 35.10 -18.26
N ASP A 184 -0.04 34.68 -19.37
CA ASP A 184 -0.71 33.85 -20.37
C ASP A 184 0.25 32.87 -21.06
N ALA A 185 -0.33 31.95 -21.82
CA ALA A 185 0.41 30.92 -22.53
C ALA A 185 1.32 31.46 -23.65
N GLU A 186 0.97 32.59 -24.26
CA GLU A 186 1.77 33.19 -25.33
C GLU A 186 3.04 33.84 -24.76
N GLN A 187 2.90 34.59 -23.66
CA GLN A 187 4.03 35.16 -22.92
C GLN A 187 4.97 34.07 -22.42
N TRP A 188 4.42 32.97 -21.89
CA TRP A 188 5.22 31.81 -21.50
C TRP A 188 6.01 31.25 -22.69
N ARG A 189 5.35 31.02 -23.83
CA ARG A 189 6.02 30.49 -25.03
C ARG A 189 7.10 31.45 -25.55
N ARG A 190 6.81 32.74 -25.68
CA ARG A 190 7.81 33.75 -26.09
C ARG A 190 9.08 33.69 -25.24
N ARG A 191 8.94 33.38 -23.95
CA ARG A 191 10.06 33.30 -23.02
C ARG A 191 10.84 31.98 -23.08
N TRP A 192 10.16 30.84 -23.29
CA TRP A 192 10.80 29.52 -23.14
C TRP A 192 10.73 28.58 -24.36
N SER A 193 9.83 28.80 -25.33
CA SER A 193 9.69 27.92 -26.51
C SER A 193 10.78 28.11 -27.58
N GLY A 194 11.61 29.16 -27.48
CA GLY A 194 12.63 29.53 -28.48
C GLY A 194 14.03 28.92 -28.27
N THR A 195 14.24 28.12 -27.23
CA THR A 195 15.56 27.55 -26.95
C THR A 195 15.81 26.35 -27.88
N ARG A 196 16.57 26.53 -28.96
CA ARG A 196 17.06 25.40 -29.77
C ARG A 196 17.70 24.36 -28.85
N PRO A 197 17.22 23.10 -28.83
CA PRO A 197 17.89 22.03 -28.12
C PRO A 197 19.30 21.91 -28.70
N THR A 198 20.33 22.08 -27.87
CA THR A 198 21.50 21.24 -28.15
C THR A 198 21.00 19.81 -28.07
N LEU A 199 21.40 18.97 -29.02
CA LEU A 199 20.90 17.62 -29.29
C LEU A 199 21.02 16.61 -28.10
N LEU A 200 21.28 17.08 -26.88
CA LEU A 200 21.63 16.25 -25.74
C LEU A 200 20.68 16.33 -24.53
N ASN A 201 19.93 17.41 -24.23
CA ASN A 201 18.84 17.34 -23.23
C ASN A 201 17.91 18.59 -23.09
N PRO A 202 16.82 18.72 -23.89
CA PRO A 202 15.89 19.86 -23.79
C PRO A 202 15.02 19.89 -22.52
N MET A 203 14.76 18.73 -21.90
CA MET A 203 13.81 18.62 -20.78
C MET A 203 14.41 19.14 -19.47
N ASN A 204 15.71 18.90 -19.24
CA ASN A 204 16.42 19.41 -18.07
C ASN A 204 16.40 20.94 -17.99
N ARG A 205 16.39 21.62 -19.14
CA ARG A 205 16.38 23.09 -19.18
C ARG A 205 15.03 23.66 -18.78
N ILE A 206 13.94 23.15 -19.35
CA ILE A 206 12.60 23.66 -19.00
C ILE A 206 12.24 23.34 -17.55
N GLN A 207 12.64 22.15 -17.09
CA GLN A 207 12.47 21.69 -15.72
C GLN A 207 12.97 22.72 -14.70
N VAL A 208 14.11 23.38 -14.93
CA VAL A 208 14.66 24.38 -14.00
C VAL A 208 14.30 25.83 -14.34
N GLN A 209 14.00 26.15 -15.61
CA GLN A 209 13.81 27.54 -16.06
C GLN A 209 12.38 28.03 -16.09
N GLN A 210 11.39 27.15 -16.25
CA GLN A 210 9.98 27.56 -16.29
C GLN A 210 9.53 28.18 -14.96
N CYS A 211 8.52 29.04 -15.04
CA CYS A 211 7.79 29.54 -13.89
C CYS A 211 6.61 28.63 -13.51
N SER A 212 6.14 28.77 -12.28
CA SER A 212 4.92 28.14 -11.75
C SER A 212 3.75 29.10 -11.76
N TRP A 213 2.57 28.56 -11.98
CA TRP A 213 1.29 29.23 -11.99
C TRP A 213 0.65 29.21 -10.60
N ASN A 214 -0.09 30.24 -10.24
CA ASN A 214 -0.80 30.30 -8.97
C ASN A 214 -1.95 29.27 -8.96
N ALA A 215 -1.98 28.40 -7.95
CA ALA A 215 -2.99 27.34 -7.87
C ALA A 215 -4.44 27.86 -7.70
N GLU A 216 -4.64 29.08 -7.26
CA GLU A 216 -5.96 29.64 -6.93
C GLU A 216 -6.52 30.61 -7.97
N GLN A 217 -5.73 30.96 -8.99
CA GLN A 217 -6.12 31.92 -10.01
C GLN A 217 -6.67 31.19 -11.26
N PRO A 218 -7.96 31.29 -11.61
CA PRO A 218 -8.52 30.53 -12.74
C PRO A 218 -7.84 30.79 -14.09
N SER A 219 -7.42 32.03 -14.36
CA SER A 219 -6.69 32.40 -15.59
C SER A 219 -5.34 31.71 -15.72
N ASP A 220 -4.70 31.39 -14.60
CA ASP A 220 -3.42 30.71 -14.56
C ASP A 220 -3.57 29.24 -14.97
N TRP A 221 -4.70 28.61 -14.62
CA TRP A 221 -5.04 27.28 -15.11
C TRP A 221 -5.29 27.28 -16.62
N ASP A 222 -6.01 28.29 -17.14
CA ASP A 222 -6.19 28.46 -18.59
C ASP A 222 -4.83 28.59 -19.32
N ALA A 223 -3.91 29.37 -18.76
CA ALA A 223 -2.57 29.53 -19.29
C ALA A 223 -1.78 28.21 -19.23
N MET A 224 -1.76 27.56 -18.06
CA MET A 224 -1.08 26.28 -17.83
C MET A 224 -1.54 25.20 -18.82
N ILE A 225 -2.85 25.01 -18.98
CA ILE A 225 -3.42 24.01 -19.89
C ILE A 225 -3.03 24.32 -21.33
N LYS A 226 -3.14 25.58 -21.77
CA LYS A 226 -2.73 25.99 -23.12
C LYS A 226 -1.23 25.77 -23.36
N VAL A 227 -0.38 26.03 -22.37
CA VAL A 227 1.06 25.73 -22.46
C VAL A 227 1.28 24.22 -22.57
N HIS A 228 0.66 23.42 -21.71
CA HIS A 228 0.84 21.97 -21.67
C HIS A 228 0.32 21.26 -22.94
N GLN A 229 -0.79 21.75 -23.51
CA GLN A 229 -1.41 21.14 -24.70
C GLN A 229 -0.87 21.58 -26.04
N ALA A 230 -0.36 22.82 -26.12
CA ALA A 230 0.10 23.46 -27.35
C ALA A 230 -0.75 23.10 -28.60
N PRO A 231 -2.09 23.29 -28.59
CA PRO A 231 -2.90 23.06 -29.78
C PRO A 231 -2.55 24.14 -30.81
N GLY A 232 -1.82 23.77 -31.87
CA GLY A 232 -1.57 24.65 -33.02
C GLY A 232 -0.11 25.05 -33.30
N THR A 233 0.89 24.52 -32.58
CA THR A 233 2.29 24.80 -32.93
C THR A 233 2.80 23.86 -34.03
N ARG A 234 3.07 24.43 -35.21
CA ARG A 234 3.76 23.80 -36.34
C ARG A 234 5.10 23.20 -35.89
N PHE A 235 5.24 21.90 -35.70
CA PHE A 235 6.49 21.09 -35.69
C PHE A 235 7.76 21.62 -34.98
N THR A 236 7.74 22.75 -34.26
CA THR A 236 8.90 23.45 -33.69
C THR A 236 8.79 23.66 -32.18
N ASP A 237 7.62 23.42 -31.56
CA ASP A 237 7.48 23.44 -30.11
C ASP A 237 7.91 22.09 -29.54
N THR A 238 9.08 22.08 -28.90
CA THR A 238 9.68 20.85 -28.35
C THR A 238 9.05 20.43 -27.02
N PHE A 239 8.08 21.18 -26.48
CA PHE A 239 7.40 20.87 -25.22
C PHE A 239 5.96 20.35 -25.42
N ALA A 240 5.45 20.37 -26.66
CA ALA A 240 4.14 19.80 -27.04
C ALA A 240 4.17 18.25 -27.12
N ARG A 241 4.62 17.57 -26.05
CA ARG A 241 4.87 16.13 -26.01
C ARG A 241 3.92 15.41 -25.04
N LYS A 242 3.35 14.28 -25.48
CA LYS A 242 2.32 13.53 -24.72
C LYS A 242 2.87 12.83 -23.48
N GLU A 243 4.16 12.57 -23.47
CA GLU A 243 4.89 11.94 -22.37
C GLU A 243 5.22 12.91 -21.22
N LEU A 244 5.05 14.22 -21.42
CA LEU A 244 5.34 15.20 -20.37
C LEU A 244 4.16 15.30 -19.40
N ILE A 245 4.50 15.46 -18.12
CA ILE A 245 3.54 15.65 -17.03
C ILE A 245 3.67 17.06 -16.47
N ASN A 246 2.58 17.63 -15.97
CA ASN A 246 2.63 18.81 -15.10
C ASN A 246 3.05 18.43 -13.68
N GLU A 247 3.41 19.44 -12.89
CA GLU A 247 3.80 19.27 -11.50
C GLU A 247 3.02 20.23 -10.60
N PHE A 248 2.16 19.68 -9.73
CA PHE A 248 1.26 20.39 -8.84
C PHE A 248 1.71 20.23 -7.38
N LEU A 249 1.98 21.35 -6.71
CA LEU A 249 2.61 21.35 -5.39
C LEU A 249 1.54 21.55 -4.31
N LEU A 250 1.50 20.58 -3.40
CA LEU A 250 0.63 20.60 -2.23
C LEU A 250 1.48 20.66 -0.97
N ARG A 251 1.22 21.65 -0.10
CA ARG A 251 1.92 21.85 1.18
C ARG A 251 1.83 20.60 2.05
N ASN A 252 2.92 20.23 2.71
CA ASN A 252 2.88 19.21 3.74
C ASN A 252 2.19 19.76 4.99
N ASP A 253 1.57 18.90 5.79
CA ASP A 253 0.89 19.35 7.01
C ASP A 253 1.89 20.01 8.00
N GLN A 254 1.45 21.11 8.62
CA GLN A 254 2.18 21.84 9.64
C GLN A 254 1.30 22.10 10.89
N THR A 255 0.42 21.17 11.29
CA THR A 255 -0.18 21.27 12.62
C THR A 255 0.77 20.74 13.70
N GLY A 256 1.56 21.63 14.29
CA GLY A 256 1.94 21.67 15.72
C GLY A 256 2.52 20.46 16.47
N THR A 257 2.64 19.27 15.89
CA THR A 257 3.25 18.08 16.48
C THR A 257 3.68 17.14 15.34
N PRO A 258 4.92 16.62 15.31
CA PRO A 258 5.50 16.04 14.10
C PRO A 258 4.97 14.63 13.85
N LYS A 259 3.83 14.53 13.17
CA LYS A 259 3.61 13.40 12.26
C LYS A 259 4.08 13.83 10.87
N SER A 260 5.41 13.89 10.71
CA SER A 260 6.08 14.17 9.44
C SER A 260 5.99 13.00 8.45
N ASP A 261 4.94 12.19 8.54
CA ASP A 261 4.72 10.92 7.86
C ASP A 261 3.60 11.01 6.81
N GLY A 262 3.03 12.19 6.56
CA GLY A 262 1.98 12.39 5.58
C GLY A 262 0.60 11.81 5.94
N SER A 263 0.41 11.29 7.15
CA SER A 263 -0.87 10.75 7.64
C SER A 263 -2.03 11.77 7.62
N ALA A 264 -1.74 13.06 7.61
CA ALA A 264 -2.74 14.12 7.40
C ALA A 264 -3.49 14.00 6.06
N ARG A 265 -2.94 13.27 5.08
CA ARG A 265 -3.56 13.09 3.76
C ARG A 265 -4.56 11.94 3.68
N LEU A 266 -4.56 11.03 4.66
CA LEU A 266 -5.40 9.83 4.62
C LEU A 266 -6.89 10.11 4.38
N PRO A 267 -7.54 11.10 5.04
CA PRO A 267 -8.97 11.33 4.86
C PRO A 267 -9.37 11.80 3.45
N TYR A 268 -8.40 12.28 2.67
CA TYR A 268 -8.62 12.88 1.37
C TYR A 268 -8.31 11.92 0.20
N ILE A 269 -7.73 10.74 0.49
CA ILE A 269 -7.49 9.73 -0.55
C ILE A 269 -8.84 9.18 -1.02
N ASP A 270 -9.04 9.15 -2.33
CA ASP A 270 -10.30 8.73 -2.96
C ASP A 270 -10.19 7.37 -3.64
N ALA A 271 -9.02 7.04 -4.18
CA ALA A 271 -8.73 5.76 -4.83
C ALA A 271 -7.21 5.56 -4.97
N PHE A 272 -6.79 4.30 -5.12
CA PHE A 272 -5.49 3.94 -5.68
C PHE A 272 -5.62 3.70 -7.18
N VAL A 273 -4.55 3.96 -7.93
CA VAL A 273 -4.54 3.80 -9.39
C VAL A 273 -3.30 3.10 -9.90
N TRP A 274 -3.45 2.38 -11.00
CA TRP A 274 -2.37 1.80 -11.78
C TRP A 274 -2.72 1.75 -13.26
N ASP A 275 -1.71 1.76 -14.14
CA ASP A 275 -1.90 1.67 -15.59
C ASP A 275 -1.77 0.21 -16.06
N PRO A 276 -2.83 -0.41 -16.60
CA PRO A 276 -2.79 -1.79 -17.05
C PRO A 276 -1.93 -2.03 -18.29
N ASN A 277 -1.61 -0.97 -19.04
CA ASN A 277 -0.91 -1.05 -20.32
C ASN A 277 0.52 -0.50 -20.26
N SER A 278 1.04 -0.26 -19.05
CA SER A 278 2.38 0.30 -18.86
C SER A 278 3.13 -0.41 -17.74
N THR A 279 4.44 -0.57 -17.93
CA THR A 279 5.39 -0.91 -16.87
C THR A 279 6.41 0.21 -16.65
N TYR A 280 6.18 1.37 -17.26
CA TYR A 280 7.14 2.47 -17.29
C TYR A 280 7.35 3.05 -15.89
N VAL A 281 8.62 3.22 -15.53
CA VAL A 281 9.06 3.94 -14.34
C VAL A 281 10.14 4.90 -14.77
N ALA A 282 9.92 6.19 -14.56
CA ALA A 282 10.91 7.23 -14.80
C ALA A 282 11.97 7.21 -13.69
N ASN A 283 13.21 7.57 -14.02
CA ASN A 283 14.16 7.99 -12.99
C ASN A 283 13.74 9.36 -12.50
N THR A 284 13.49 9.49 -11.21
CA THR A 284 13.09 10.75 -10.58
C THR A 284 14.12 11.19 -9.56
N ARG A 285 13.98 12.43 -9.12
CA ARG A 285 14.88 13.01 -8.14
C ARG A 285 14.76 12.29 -6.79
N GLY A 286 15.89 11.84 -6.26
CA GLY A 286 15.97 11.13 -4.98
C GLY A 286 16.01 9.61 -5.11
N ASP A 287 15.92 9.08 -6.33
CA ASP A 287 16.11 7.65 -6.57
C ASP A 287 17.54 7.23 -6.21
N THR A 288 17.66 6.24 -5.32
CA THR A 288 18.96 5.65 -4.91
C THR A 288 19.38 4.47 -5.77
N SER A 289 18.50 4.02 -6.68
CA SER A 289 18.72 2.93 -7.59
C SER A 289 18.07 3.21 -8.94
N LYS A 290 18.49 2.50 -9.99
CA LYS A 290 17.97 2.69 -11.34
C LYS A 290 16.50 2.26 -11.41
N ALA A 291 15.67 3.06 -12.06
CA ALA A 291 14.27 2.73 -12.30
C ALA A 291 14.12 1.36 -12.99
N LYS A 292 13.22 0.54 -12.46
CA LYS A 292 12.93 -0.82 -12.96
C LYS A 292 11.50 -0.89 -13.46
N ALA A 293 11.32 -1.41 -14.67
CA ALA A 293 10.01 -1.66 -15.24
C ALA A 293 9.17 -2.55 -14.30
N THR A 294 7.99 -2.09 -13.92
CA THR A 294 7.16 -2.71 -12.87
C THR A 294 5.70 -2.64 -13.25
N VAL A 295 4.98 -3.76 -13.13
CA VAL A 295 3.51 -3.80 -13.28
C VAL A 295 2.86 -3.17 -12.05
N GLY A 296 1.98 -2.20 -12.27
CA GLY A 296 1.42 -1.35 -11.21
C GLY A 296 0.42 -2.00 -10.25
N LEU A 297 -0.23 -3.11 -10.64
CA LEU A 297 -1.30 -3.72 -9.84
C LEU A 297 -0.82 -4.12 -8.43
N LYS A 298 0.34 -4.79 -8.32
CA LYS A 298 0.87 -5.23 -7.02
C LYS A 298 1.18 -4.05 -6.09
N PRO A 299 1.88 -2.99 -6.55
CA PRO A 299 2.01 -1.73 -5.81
C PRO A 299 0.66 -1.14 -5.37
N ALA A 300 -0.33 -1.02 -6.27
CA ALA A 300 -1.63 -0.45 -5.92
C ALA A 300 -2.39 -1.27 -4.86
N GLN A 301 -2.32 -2.60 -4.94
CA GLN A 301 -2.86 -3.50 -3.92
C GLN A 301 -2.12 -3.37 -2.57
N ALA A 302 -0.80 -3.19 -2.59
CA ALA A 302 -0.03 -2.93 -1.37
C ALA A 302 -0.45 -1.60 -0.73
N PHE A 303 -0.66 -0.57 -1.53
CA PHE A 303 -1.17 0.73 -1.07
C PHE A 303 -2.56 0.60 -0.44
N GLN A 304 -3.44 -0.18 -1.08
CA GLN A 304 -4.78 -0.47 -0.56
C GLN A 304 -4.74 -1.13 0.82
N ARG A 305 -3.91 -2.15 1.01
CA ARG A 305 -3.71 -2.80 2.33
C ARG A 305 -3.17 -1.82 3.37
N LYS A 306 -2.15 -1.02 3.00
CA LYS A 306 -1.55 -0.02 3.90
C LYS A 306 -2.60 0.97 4.38
N LEU A 307 -3.44 1.49 3.49
CA LEU A 307 -4.48 2.47 3.84
C LEU A 307 -5.61 1.85 4.66
N TYR A 308 -6.01 0.63 4.34
CA TYR A 308 -6.99 -0.12 5.10
C TYR A 308 -6.54 -0.36 6.54
N ALA A 309 -5.25 -0.66 6.75
CA ALA A 309 -4.66 -0.76 8.08
C ALA A 309 -4.67 0.58 8.87
N GLN A 310 -4.89 1.72 8.20
CA GLN A 310 -5.12 3.02 8.83
C GLN A 310 -6.60 3.35 9.07
N GLY A 311 -7.51 2.40 8.80
CA GLY A 311 -8.95 2.58 8.97
C GLY A 311 -9.65 3.26 7.80
N TYR A 312 -9.11 3.19 6.58
CA TYR A 312 -9.73 3.77 5.37
C TYR A 312 -9.86 2.73 4.27
N ALA A 313 -11.06 2.61 3.69
CA ALA A 313 -11.33 1.70 2.57
C ALA A 313 -11.60 2.51 1.29
N VAL A 314 -10.73 2.35 0.29
CA VAL A 314 -10.85 2.99 -1.03
C VAL A 314 -10.54 1.97 -2.14
N PRO A 315 -11.15 2.10 -3.33
CA PRO A 315 -10.92 1.17 -4.42
C PRO A 315 -9.53 1.36 -5.05
N VAL A 316 -8.98 0.27 -5.59
CA VAL A 316 -7.97 0.27 -6.65
C VAL A 316 -8.69 0.39 -7.99
N LEU A 317 -8.35 1.39 -8.78
CA LEU A 317 -8.89 1.62 -10.11
C LEU A 317 -7.80 1.42 -11.16
N ARG A 318 -8.18 0.89 -12.33
CA ARG A 318 -7.31 0.93 -13.51
C ARG A 318 -7.40 2.32 -14.12
N MET A 319 -6.27 2.88 -14.52
CA MET A 319 -6.13 4.14 -15.22
C MET A 319 -5.54 3.85 -16.61
N ASP A 320 -6.40 3.59 -17.57
CA ASP A 320 -6.03 3.07 -18.88
C ASP A 320 -5.94 4.20 -19.91
N PHE A 321 -4.74 4.60 -20.28
CA PHE A 321 -4.51 5.66 -21.29
C PHE A 321 -4.86 5.26 -22.73
N THR A 322 -5.04 3.97 -23.00
CA THR A 322 -5.44 3.46 -24.33
C THR A 322 -6.94 3.54 -24.57
N ARG A 323 -7.74 3.69 -23.50
CA ARG A 323 -9.20 3.84 -23.55
C ARG A 323 -9.63 5.27 -23.90
N PRO A 324 -10.87 5.48 -24.38
CA PRO A 324 -11.40 6.84 -24.52
C PRO A 324 -11.49 7.55 -23.16
N PRO A 325 -11.47 8.90 -23.13
CA PRO A 325 -11.58 9.68 -21.89
C PRO A 325 -12.75 9.30 -20.97
N SER A 326 -13.89 8.89 -21.52
CA SER A 326 -15.09 8.45 -20.78
C SER A 326 -14.88 7.14 -19.99
N GLU A 327 -13.87 6.35 -20.36
CA GLU A 327 -13.51 5.06 -19.76
C GLU A 327 -12.07 5.10 -19.23
N ARG A 328 -11.51 6.29 -18.96
CA ARG A 328 -10.13 6.46 -18.49
C ARG A 328 -9.89 5.68 -17.21
N PHE A 329 -10.87 5.67 -16.32
CA PHE A 329 -10.85 4.91 -15.07
C PHE A 329 -11.87 3.78 -15.08
N SER A 330 -11.49 2.60 -14.58
CA SER A 330 -12.41 1.47 -14.42
C SER A 330 -12.17 0.74 -13.10
N TYR A 331 -13.25 0.28 -12.47
CA TYR A 331 -13.20 -0.62 -11.32
C TYR A 331 -13.23 -2.08 -11.77
N VAL A 332 -12.42 -2.93 -11.14
CA VAL A 332 -12.42 -4.38 -11.33
C VAL A 332 -12.34 -5.05 -9.97
N ALA A 333 -13.28 -5.93 -9.67
CA ALA A 333 -13.37 -6.59 -8.36
C ALA A 333 -12.11 -7.40 -8.02
N ASP A 334 -11.54 -8.10 -9.00
CA ASP A 334 -10.33 -8.92 -8.82
C ASP A 334 -9.06 -8.11 -8.54
N ASP A 335 -9.07 -6.79 -8.82
CA ASP A 335 -7.95 -5.93 -8.49
C ASP A 335 -7.92 -5.56 -7.00
N GLN A 336 -9.01 -5.81 -6.25
CA GLN A 336 -9.16 -5.43 -4.85
C GLN A 336 -8.64 -6.51 -3.90
N VAL A 337 -7.99 -6.08 -2.82
CA VAL A 337 -7.38 -6.95 -1.81
C VAL A 337 -7.84 -6.64 -0.38
N VAL A 338 -8.80 -5.73 -0.23
CA VAL A 338 -9.48 -5.39 1.02
C VAL A 338 -10.99 -5.27 0.78
N PRO A 339 -11.84 -5.44 1.80
CA PRO A 339 -13.26 -5.15 1.70
C PRO A 339 -13.53 -3.66 1.45
N LEU A 340 -14.40 -3.34 0.49
CA LEU A 340 -14.73 -1.96 0.09
C LEU A 340 -16.15 -1.53 0.46
N GLY A 341 -16.81 -2.30 1.33
CA GLY A 341 -18.12 -1.96 1.88
C GLY A 341 -17.98 -1.05 3.09
N GLY A 342 -18.53 0.17 3.01
CA GLY A 342 -18.93 0.87 4.23
C GLY A 342 -20.04 0.10 4.94
N ARG A 343 -20.11 0.20 6.26
CA ARG A 343 -21.39 -0.03 6.95
C ARG A 343 -22.46 0.82 6.23
N PRO A 344 -23.64 0.26 5.89
CA PRO A 344 -24.82 1.10 5.73
C PRO A 344 -24.93 1.98 6.98
N GLN A 345 -25.13 3.29 6.81
CA GLN A 345 -25.73 4.08 7.88
C GLN A 345 -27.01 3.37 8.31
N ALA A 346 -27.28 3.39 9.62
CA ALA A 346 -28.50 2.91 10.22
C ALA A 346 -29.72 3.60 9.56
N GLY A 347 -30.25 2.96 8.53
CA GLY A 347 -31.65 3.07 8.12
C GLY A 347 -32.39 1.96 8.85
N ASN A 348 -33.54 2.31 9.43
CA ASN A 348 -34.38 1.51 10.32
C ASN A 348 -35.09 0.32 9.63
N ASP A 349 -34.36 -0.51 8.89
CA ASP A 349 -34.94 -1.62 8.14
C ASP A 349 -34.19 -2.92 8.50
N GLY A 350 -34.69 -3.60 9.53
CA GLY A 350 -34.38 -5.02 9.79
C GLY A 350 -33.14 -5.28 10.63
N GLN A 351 -33.16 -4.84 11.88
CA GLN A 351 -32.24 -5.28 12.93
C GLN A 351 -32.57 -6.70 13.40
N GLU A 352 -32.58 -7.67 12.49
CA GLU A 352 -32.59 -9.09 12.85
C GLU A 352 -31.66 -9.85 11.89
N ASN A 353 -30.66 -10.53 12.47
CA ASN A 353 -29.91 -11.64 11.89
C ASN A 353 -28.65 -11.36 11.02
N ARG A 354 -27.63 -10.68 11.58
CA ARG A 354 -26.23 -10.72 11.11
C ARG A 354 -25.23 -11.21 12.16
N ASP A 355 -25.69 -12.06 13.09
CA ASP A 355 -24.85 -12.54 14.19
C ASP A 355 -24.58 -14.05 14.03
N TYR A 356 -23.66 -14.38 13.11
CA TYR A 356 -23.30 -15.75 12.74
C TYR A 356 -22.49 -16.50 13.82
N ILE A 357 -21.78 -15.75 14.67
CA ILE A 357 -20.76 -16.26 15.59
C ILE A 357 -21.35 -16.29 17.00
N ASP A 358 -21.37 -17.46 17.63
CA ASP A 358 -21.73 -17.65 19.03
C ASP A 358 -20.59 -17.20 19.95
N SER A 359 -19.38 -17.70 19.68
CA SER A 359 -18.18 -17.29 20.40
C SER A 359 -16.95 -17.36 19.49
N ALA A 360 -15.94 -16.55 19.80
CA ALA A 360 -14.59 -16.83 19.35
C ALA A 360 -13.57 -16.48 20.43
N THR A 361 -12.66 -17.42 20.68
CA THR A 361 -11.69 -17.32 21.78
C THR A 361 -10.31 -17.72 21.29
N TRP A 362 -9.32 -16.89 21.63
CA TRP A 362 -7.93 -17.25 21.45
C TRP A 362 -7.55 -18.32 22.46
N ILE A 363 -7.16 -19.49 21.95
CA ILE A 363 -6.65 -20.59 22.75
C ILE A 363 -5.24 -20.92 22.29
N ARG A 364 -4.43 -21.39 23.23
CA ARG A 364 -3.14 -21.99 22.92
C ARG A 364 -3.35 -23.49 22.83
N ARG A 365 -3.07 -24.06 21.65
CA ARG A 365 -3.27 -25.48 21.39
C ARG A 365 -2.16 -26.04 20.53
N HIS A 366 -1.96 -27.35 20.62
CA HIS A 366 -1.07 -28.07 19.73
C HIS A 366 -1.59 -27.97 18.29
N ASP A 367 -0.77 -27.39 17.41
CA ASP A 367 -1.02 -27.41 15.98
C ASP A 367 -0.40 -28.68 15.35
N PRO A 368 -1.21 -29.60 14.78
CA PRO A 368 -0.68 -30.78 14.12
C PRO A 368 0.13 -30.47 12.85
N GLY A 369 -0.05 -29.28 12.25
CA GLY A 369 0.72 -28.87 11.07
C GLY A 369 2.18 -28.51 11.41
N MET A 370 2.37 -27.72 12.48
CA MET A 370 3.65 -27.19 12.95
C MET A 370 4.29 -28.05 14.05
N GLY A 371 3.54 -28.98 14.66
CA GLY A 371 4.03 -29.86 15.72
C GLY A 371 4.36 -29.15 17.03
N ARG A 372 3.79 -27.97 17.28
CA ARG A 372 4.01 -27.17 18.49
C ARG A 372 2.74 -26.43 18.92
N GLU A 373 2.77 -25.86 20.12
CA GLU A 373 1.68 -25.01 20.63
C GLU A 373 1.63 -23.70 19.85
N GLU A 374 0.46 -23.37 19.30
CA GLU A 374 0.21 -22.15 18.55
C GLU A 374 -1.05 -21.43 19.04
N TRP A 375 -1.05 -20.10 18.90
CA TRP A 375 -2.24 -19.30 19.14
C TRP A 375 -3.25 -19.53 18.01
N THR A 376 -4.43 -19.99 18.39
CA THR A 376 -5.52 -20.33 17.48
C THR A 376 -6.77 -19.58 17.89
N LEU A 377 -7.44 -18.95 16.92
CA LEU A 377 -8.78 -18.42 17.14
C LEU A 377 -9.78 -19.55 16.96
N ASN A 378 -10.30 -20.07 18.06
CA ASN A 378 -11.39 -21.02 18.06
C ASN A 378 -12.70 -20.25 17.86
N VAL A 379 -13.46 -20.54 16.81
CA VAL A 379 -14.71 -19.86 16.43
C VAL A 379 -15.84 -20.86 16.48
N VAL A 380 -16.90 -20.56 17.23
CA VAL A 380 -18.13 -21.36 17.29
C VAL A 380 -19.26 -20.56 16.64
N LEU A 381 -19.94 -21.17 15.68
CA LEU A 381 -21.12 -20.60 15.02
C LEU A 381 -22.37 -20.81 15.87
N LYS A 382 -23.34 -19.90 15.75
CA LYS A 382 -24.62 -20.07 16.45
C LYS A 382 -25.39 -21.31 15.99
N PRO A 383 -26.16 -21.94 16.88
CA PRO A 383 -27.03 -23.05 16.51
C PRO A 383 -27.95 -22.70 15.33
N GLY A 384 -27.98 -23.57 14.32
CA GLY A 384 -28.82 -23.39 13.13
C GLY A 384 -28.28 -22.44 12.06
N VAL A 385 -27.16 -21.74 12.31
CA VAL A 385 -26.49 -20.91 11.30
C VAL A 385 -25.78 -21.80 10.27
N LYS A 386 -26.06 -21.54 9.00
CA LYS A 386 -25.30 -22.11 7.87
C LYS A 386 -24.62 -21.00 7.10
N ILE A 387 -23.32 -21.19 6.87
CA ILE A 387 -22.52 -20.26 6.08
C ILE A 387 -22.22 -20.92 4.74
N ASP A 388 -22.45 -20.19 3.66
CA ASP A 388 -22.26 -20.60 2.27
C ASP A 388 -21.66 -19.44 1.46
N ALA A 389 -21.49 -19.64 0.14
CA ALA A 389 -20.89 -18.64 -0.73
C ALA A 389 -21.62 -17.28 -0.74
N SER A 390 -22.91 -17.23 -0.41
CA SER A 390 -23.69 -15.98 -0.40
C SER A 390 -23.46 -15.13 0.85
N ASN A 391 -23.01 -15.73 1.95
CA ASN A 391 -22.92 -15.06 3.25
C ASN A 391 -21.54 -15.26 3.96
N VAL A 392 -20.61 -16.01 3.34
CA VAL A 392 -19.23 -16.20 3.84
C VAL A 392 -18.50 -14.89 4.07
N GLN A 393 -18.71 -13.90 3.19
CA GLN A 393 -18.12 -12.57 3.34
C GLN A 393 -18.65 -11.88 4.59
N ALA A 394 -19.97 -11.88 4.82
CA ALA A 394 -20.58 -11.27 5.99
C ALA A 394 -20.18 -11.99 7.30
N ALA A 395 -20.00 -13.31 7.26
CA ALA A 395 -19.52 -14.08 8.41
C ALA A 395 -18.04 -13.79 8.72
N TYR A 396 -17.19 -13.68 7.69
CA TYR A 396 -15.80 -13.29 7.86
C TYR A 396 -15.69 -11.84 8.39
N GLU A 397 -16.48 -10.91 7.87
CA GLU A 397 -16.53 -9.52 8.37
C GLU A 397 -16.99 -9.45 9.84
N ALA A 398 -17.96 -10.29 10.23
CA ALA A 398 -18.37 -10.41 11.63
C ALA A 398 -17.24 -10.94 12.53
N LEU A 399 -16.39 -11.83 12.02
CA LEU A 399 -15.21 -12.34 12.73
C LEU A 399 -14.10 -11.28 12.81
N GLU A 400 -13.74 -10.68 11.67
CA GLU A 400 -12.68 -9.68 11.55
C GLU A 400 -13.01 -8.42 12.37
N SER A 401 -14.25 -7.93 12.33
CA SER A 401 -14.65 -6.74 13.10
C SER A 401 -14.63 -6.94 14.62
N ARG A 402 -14.75 -8.18 15.11
CA ARG A 402 -14.73 -8.50 16.54
C ARG A 402 -13.34 -8.90 17.04
N TYR A 403 -12.53 -9.54 16.21
CA TYR A 403 -11.30 -10.22 16.64
C TYR A 403 -10.05 -9.86 15.82
N GLY A 404 -10.20 -9.18 14.68
CA GLY A 404 -9.10 -8.78 13.79
C GLY A 404 -8.14 -7.75 14.40
N ASP A 405 -8.64 -6.93 15.34
CA ASP A 405 -7.83 -6.03 16.16
C ASP A 405 -7.14 -6.72 17.37
N GLY A 406 -7.30 -8.03 17.52
CA GLY A 406 -6.62 -8.79 18.56
C GLY A 406 -5.11 -8.84 18.33
N GLN A 407 -4.32 -8.70 19.39
CA GLN A 407 -2.85 -8.81 19.33
C GLN A 407 -2.42 -10.10 18.62
N HIS A 408 -3.06 -11.22 18.95
CA HIS A 408 -2.78 -12.52 18.33
C HIS A 408 -3.07 -12.55 16.83
N TRP A 409 -4.05 -11.80 16.32
CA TRP A 409 -4.31 -11.71 14.89
C TRP A 409 -3.24 -10.84 14.21
N ARG A 410 -3.11 -9.59 14.65
CA ARG A 410 -2.24 -8.60 14.00
C ARG A 410 -0.77 -8.99 13.99
N GLU A 411 -0.27 -9.57 15.07
CA GLU A 411 1.16 -9.90 15.20
C GLU A 411 1.54 -11.22 14.53
N ASN A 412 0.56 -12.10 14.25
CA ASN A 412 0.82 -13.44 13.74
C ASN A 412 0.29 -13.66 12.32
N GLU A 413 -0.41 -12.69 11.71
CA GLU A 413 -0.81 -12.76 10.30
C GLU A 413 0.36 -12.41 9.37
N ILE A 414 1.23 -13.40 9.17
CA ILE A 414 2.43 -13.27 8.33
C ILE A 414 2.06 -13.23 6.83
N TYR A 415 0.93 -13.85 6.47
CA TYR A 415 0.42 -13.91 5.10
C TYR A 415 -0.89 -13.13 5.02
N PRO A 416 -0.92 -11.98 4.33
CA PRO A 416 -2.14 -11.18 4.23
C PRO A 416 -3.31 -11.98 3.67
N GLY A 417 -4.42 -12.04 4.41
CA GLY A 417 -5.64 -12.76 4.01
C GLY A 417 -5.62 -14.25 4.38
N SER A 418 -4.70 -14.67 5.25
CA SER A 418 -4.60 -16.04 5.76
C SER A 418 -5.90 -16.50 6.44
N MET A 419 -6.43 -15.65 7.32
CA MET A 419 -7.64 -15.98 8.08
C MET A 419 -8.87 -16.05 7.17
N ARG A 420 -8.94 -15.16 6.18
CA ARG A 420 -9.99 -15.19 5.16
C ARG A 420 -9.95 -16.45 4.32
N ALA A 421 -8.77 -16.82 3.83
CA ALA A 421 -8.59 -18.02 3.02
C ALA A 421 -8.99 -19.31 3.77
N GLN A 422 -8.67 -19.39 5.07
CA GLN A 422 -9.09 -20.50 5.93
C GLN A 422 -10.62 -20.57 6.05
N VAL A 423 -11.29 -19.44 6.32
CA VAL A 423 -12.76 -19.37 6.43
C VAL A 423 -13.43 -19.75 5.11
N GLU A 424 -12.98 -19.20 3.99
CA GLU A 424 -13.52 -19.53 2.66
C GLU A 424 -13.35 -21.02 2.32
N CYS A 425 -12.19 -21.60 2.66
CA CYS A 425 -11.95 -23.02 2.48
C CYS A 425 -12.87 -23.88 3.38
N LEU A 426 -13.03 -23.52 4.65
CA LEU A 426 -13.86 -24.24 5.61
C LEU A 426 -15.33 -24.23 5.20
N VAL A 427 -15.84 -23.09 4.75
CA VAL A 427 -17.21 -22.97 4.24
C VAL A 427 -17.41 -23.81 2.98
N SER A 428 -16.45 -23.78 2.05
CA SER A 428 -16.58 -24.47 0.77
C SER A 428 -16.47 -25.99 0.87
N ASN A 429 -15.64 -26.50 1.79
CA ASN A 429 -15.32 -27.93 1.86
C ASN A 429 -15.90 -28.62 3.10
N TYR A 430 -16.29 -27.87 4.13
CA TYR A 430 -16.83 -28.37 5.40
C TYR A 430 -18.06 -27.56 5.86
N PRO A 431 -19.10 -27.38 5.03
CA PRO A 431 -20.24 -26.50 5.32
C PRO A 431 -21.08 -26.90 6.54
N GLY A 432 -20.96 -28.15 7.01
CA GLY A 432 -21.62 -28.62 8.23
C GLY A 432 -20.82 -28.37 9.52
N LYS A 433 -19.61 -27.81 9.43
CA LYS A 433 -18.73 -27.59 10.57
C LYS A 433 -19.08 -26.27 11.26
N SER A 434 -19.59 -26.37 12.49
CA SER A 434 -19.98 -25.23 13.32
C SER A 434 -18.87 -24.70 14.22
N GLU A 435 -17.70 -25.35 14.25
CA GLU A 435 -16.56 -24.93 15.05
C GLU A 435 -15.29 -24.88 14.19
N TRP A 436 -14.61 -23.75 14.15
CA TRP A 436 -13.41 -23.52 13.35
C TRP A 436 -12.21 -23.20 14.23
N ASN A 437 -11.05 -23.62 13.77
CA ASN A 437 -9.77 -23.29 14.38
C ASN A 437 -8.97 -22.58 13.28
N LEU A 438 -8.73 -21.29 13.51
CA LEU A 438 -8.13 -20.40 12.52
C LEU A 438 -6.82 -19.88 13.07
N GLU A 439 -5.75 -20.03 12.28
CA GLU A 439 -4.43 -19.58 12.69
C GLU A 439 -3.86 -18.55 11.71
N PRO A 440 -3.54 -17.32 12.14
CA PRO A 440 -3.22 -16.23 11.22
C PRO A 440 -1.89 -16.45 10.47
N PHE A 441 -0.99 -17.30 10.95
CA PHE A 441 0.30 -17.56 10.30
C PHE A 441 0.22 -18.49 9.08
N ARG A 442 -0.95 -19.06 8.75
CA ARG A 442 -1.08 -20.00 7.63
C ARG A 442 -0.80 -19.32 6.29
N PRO A 443 -0.04 -19.96 5.38
CA PRO A 443 0.17 -19.43 4.04
C PRO A 443 -1.12 -19.32 3.24
N THR A 444 -1.30 -18.22 2.52
CA THR A 444 -2.33 -18.13 1.49
C THR A 444 -1.85 -18.88 0.24
N VAL A 445 -2.46 -20.04 -0.02
CA VAL A 445 -2.19 -20.89 -1.20
C VAL A 445 -3.43 -20.98 -2.09
N ASN A 446 -3.28 -21.58 -3.27
CA ASN A 446 -4.42 -21.75 -4.18
C ASN A 446 -5.52 -22.65 -3.55
N PRO A 447 -6.79 -22.54 -4.02
CA PRO A 447 -7.91 -23.30 -3.44
C PRO A 447 -7.71 -24.82 -3.40
N ASP A 448 -7.06 -25.40 -4.40
CA ASP A 448 -6.80 -26.84 -4.45
C ASP A 448 -5.82 -27.30 -3.37
N GLU A 449 -4.84 -26.46 -3.05
CA GLU A 449 -3.85 -26.71 -1.99
C GLU A 449 -4.44 -26.44 -0.60
N MET A 450 -5.28 -25.41 -0.45
CA MET A 450 -6.08 -25.20 0.76
C MET A 450 -6.93 -26.43 1.07
N LYS A 451 -7.63 -26.96 0.06
CA LYS A 451 -8.44 -28.17 0.20
C LYS A 451 -7.59 -29.40 0.57
N ARG A 452 -6.47 -29.63 -0.13
CA ARG A 452 -5.56 -30.75 0.14
C ARG A 452 -4.95 -30.73 1.54
N SER A 453 -4.77 -29.55 2.11
CA SER A 453 -4.25 -29.36 3.48
C SER A 453 -5.34 -29.35 4.55
N GLY A 454 -6.60 -29.66 4.22
CA GLY A 454 -7.70 -29.62 5.18
C GLY A 454 -8.00 -28.21 5.68
N CYS A 455 -7.83 -27.22 4.80
CA CYS A 455 -7.89 -25.78 5.06
C CYS A 455 -6.81 -25.26 6.01
N ASN A 456 -5.74 -26.04 6.24
CA ASN A 456 -4.70 -25.68 7.18
C ASN A 456 -3.28 -25.84 6.60
N PRO A 457 -2.89 -25.01 5.62
CA PRO A 457 -1.61 -25.17 4.93
C PRO A 457 -0.43 -24.82 5.84
N VAL A 458 0.69 -25.54 5.66
CA VAL A 458 1.96 -25.24 6.31
C VAL A 458 2.96 -24.74 5.27
N ARG A 459 3.84 -23.82 5.69
CA ARG A 459 4.88 -23.28 4.82
C ARG A 459 5.80 -24.40 4.34
N LYS A 460 6.09 -24.45 3.04
CA LYS A 460 7.09 -25.37 2.48
C LYS A 460 8.49 -24.78 2.60
N LEU A 461 9.24 -25.20 3.62
CA LEU A 461 10.64 -24.83 3.84
C LEU A 461 11.59 -25.80 3.11
N ILE A 462 11.12 -26.99 2.77
CA ILE A 462 11.97 -28.06 2.23
C ILE A 462 11.44 -28.51 0.88
N GLU A 463 12.25 -28.31 -0.15
CA GLU A 463 11.90 -28.66 -1.51
C GLU A 463 11.93 -30.18 -1.73
N ALA A 464 12.95 -30.83 -1.18
CA ALA A 464 13.09 -32.28 -1.17
C ALA A 464 13.86 -32.75 0.07
N ALA A 465 13.48 -33.92 0.59
CA ALA A 465 14.23 -34.65 1.60
C ALA A 465 14.27 -36.12 1.16
N LEU A 466 15.45 -36.62 0.80
CA LEU A 466 15.62 -37.96 0.22
C LEU A 466 16.72 -38.69 0.98
N TRP A 467 16.44 -39.93 1.34
CA TRP A 467 17.47 -40.81 1.86
C TRP A 467 18.39 -41.29 0.74
N SER A 468 19.69 -41.21 0.96
CA SER A 468 20.69 -41.65 0.00
C SER A 468 21.91 -42.24 0.70
N GLU A 469 22.61 -43.12 0.01
CA GLU A 469 23.94 -43.57 0.43
C GLU A 469 24.95 -42.43 0.20
N GLN A 470 25.74 -42.13 1.22
CA GLN A 470 26.69 -41.04 1.25
C GLN A 470 28.05 -41.57 1.71
N THR A 471 29.13 -40.99 1.20
CA THR A 471 30.49 -41.36 1.59
C THR A 471 31.14 -40.21 2.36
N ASP A 472 31.63 -40.49 3.56
CA ASP A 472 32.42 -39.53 4.32
C ASP A 472 33.75 -39.26 3.61
N SER A 473 34.02 -38.00 3.27
CA SER A 473 35.19 -37.63 2.46
C SER A 473 36.53 -37.75 3.20
N LYS A 474 36.52 -37.90 4.53
CA LYS A 474 37.73 -38.06 5.35
C LYS A 474 38.01 -39.53 5.67
N SER A 475 36.98 -40.33 5.95
CA SER A 475 37.11 -41.73 6.36
C SER A 475 36.86 -42.73 5.24
N GLY A 476 36.25 -42.31 4.13
CA GLY A 476 35.85 -43.19 3.02
C GLY A 476 34.69 -44.14 3.35
N THR A 477 34.11 -44.03 4.55
CA THR A 477 33.03 -44.90 5.01
C THR A 477 31.72 -44.50 4.35
N THR A 478 30.97 -45.48 3.81
CA THR A 478 29.61 -45.25 3.34
C THR A 478 28.62 -45.33 4.50
N PHE A 479 27.65 -44.42 4.51
CA PHE A 479 26.56 -44.37 5.47
C PHE A 479 25.28 -43.91 4.78
N PHE A 480 24.14 -44.20 5.38
CA PHE A 480 22.85 -43.77 4.86
C PHE A 480 22.43 -42.46 5.52
N GLY A 481 22.41 -41.38 4.74
CA GLY A 481 22.16 -40.02 5.21
C GLY A 481 20.90 -39.42 4.57
N LEU A 482 20.33 -38.40 5.22
CA LEU A 482 19.20 -37.66 4.68
C LEU A 482 19.71 -36.43 3.93
N GLN A 483 19.59 -36.45 2.60
CA GLN A 483 19.87 -35.28 1.76
C GLN A 483 18.65 -34.36 1.74
N VAL A 484 18.84 -33.12 2.19
CA VAL A 484 17.80 -32.10 2.32
C VAL A 484 18.09 -30.94 1.38
N VAL A 485 17.13 -30.59 0.54
CA VAL A 485 17.18 -29.43 -0.34
C VAL A 485 16.26 -28.36 0.25
N PRO A 486 16.77 -27.38 1.01
CA PRO A 486 15.94 -26.31 1.54
C PRO A 486 15.56 -25.34 0.42
N THR A 487 14.32 -24.84 0.47
CA THR A 487 13.88 -23.71 -0.37
C THR A 487 14.67 -22.45 0.00
N GLN A 488 14.59 -21.39 -0.82
CA GLN A 488 15.22 -20.10 -0.50
C GLN A 488 14.77 -19.58 0.87
N ILE A 489 13.49 -19.75 1.16
CA ILE A 489 12.84 -19.42 2.41
C ILE A 489 13.29 -20.34 3.54
N GLY A 490 13.41 -21.65 3.29
CA GLY A 490 13.88 -22.62 4.29
C GLY A 490 15.29 -22.34 4.79
N ARG A 491 16.17 -21.84 3.91
CA ARG A 491 17.54 -21.42 4.29
C ARG A 491 17.56 -20.30 5.33
N GLN A 492 16.49 -19.53 5.43
CA GLN A 492 16.35 -18.41 6.37
C GLN A 492 15.46 -18.76 7.58
N ALA A 493 14.83 -19.94 7.58
CA ALA A 493 13.92 -20.36 8.63
C ALA A 493 14.64 -20.79 9.91
N SER A 494 13.91 -20.83 11.03
CA SER A 494 14.44 -21.33 12.29
C SER A 494 14.75 -22.83 12.20
N SER A 495 15.65 -23.32 13.05
CA SER A 495 16.06 -24.73 13.01
C SER A 495 14.92 -25.62 13.51
N ASP A 496 14.07 -25.05 14.37
CA ASP A 496 12.86 -25.63 14.89
C ASP A 496 11.84 -25.86 13.77
N ASP A 497 11.60 -24.86 12.91
CA ASP A 497 10.64 -25.00 11.81
C ASP A 497 11.14 -25.98 10.75
N LEU A 498 12.45 -25.93 10.41
CA LEU A 498 13.08 -26.89 9.49
C LEU A 498 13.02 -28.33 10.05
N TYR A 499 13.32 -28.49 11.33
CA TYR A 499 13.23 -29.78 12.01
C TYR A 499 11.80 -30.31 12.01
N ALA A 500 10.82 -29.47 12.37
CA ALA A 500 9.41 -29.87 12.40
C ALA A 500 8.93 -30.32 11.01
N GLU A 501 9.29 -29.60 9.94
CA GLU A 501 8.95 -30.01 8.58
C GLU A 501 9.66 -31.31 8.16
N LEU A 502 10.96 -31.47 8.44
CA LEU A 502 11.67 -32.73 8.15
C LEU A 502 11.08 -33.90 8.91
N PHE A 503 10.84 -33.72 10.20
CA PHE A 503 10.27 -34.76 11.04
C PHE A 503 8.87 -35.16 10.56
N ARG A 504 8.07 -34.22 10.07
CA ARG A 504 6.79 -34.52 9.41
C ARG A 504 6.96 -35.31 8.10
N GLN A 505 8.01 -35.02 7.32
CA GLN A 505 8.26 -35.71 6.05
C GLN A 505 8.91 -37.10 6.20
N ARG A 506 9.78 -37.28 7.21
CA ARG A 506 10.73 -38.39 7.33
C ARG A 506 10.90 -38.96 8.74
N GLY A 507 10.33 -38.32 9.76
CA GLY A 507 10.51 -38.72 11.16
C GLY A 507 9.89 -40.07 11.54
N ARG A 508 9.08 -40.67 10.65
CA ARG A 508 8.52 -42.02 10.80
C ARG A 508 9.28 -43.08 10.00
N ASP A 509 10.29 -42.67 9.24
CA ASP A 509 11.10 -43.60 8.45
C ASP A 509 12.02 -44.38 9.39
N GLU A 510 12.27 -45.66 9.12
CA GLU A 510 13.12 -46.52 9.97
C GLU A 510 14.56 -45.98 10.12
N GLN A 511 14.99 -45.19 9.15
CA GLN A 511 16.30 -44.54 9.10
C GLN A 511 16.38 -43.28 9.98
N TRP A 512 15.25 -42.72 10.42
CA TRP A 512 15.23 -41.60 11.35
C TRP A 512 15.49 -42.10 12.78
N GLN A 513 16.76 -42.29 13.10
CA GLN A 513 17.20 -42.72 14.44
C GLN A 513 18.10 -41.64 15.02
N GLU A 514 17.55 -40.76 15.87
CA GLU A 514 18.39 -39.73 16.50
C GLU A 514 19.30 -40.35 17.56
N GLY A 515 20.62 -40.29 17.35
CA GLY A 515 21.60 -40.84 18.29
C GLY A 515 21.50 -40.23 19.70
N VAL A 516 21.09 -38.96 19.76
CA VAL A 516 20.61 -38.25 20.95
C VAL A 516 19.44 -37.37 20.51
N ALA A 517 18.38 -37.28 21.31
CA ALA A 517 17.23 -36.44 20.98
C ALA A 517 17.65 -34.97 20.73
N GLY A 518 17.28 -34.43 19.57
CA GLY A 518 17.64 -33.08 19.13
C GLY A 518 18.94 -33.01 18.32
N SER A 519 19.62 -34.13 18.03
CA SER A 519 20.88 -34.13 17.27
C SER A 519 20.69 -33.55 15.87
N VAL A 520 19.59 -33.88 15.19
CA VAL A 520 19.28 -33.35 13.84
C VAL A 520 19.01 -31.84 13.90
N LYS A 521 18.37 -31.35 14.96
CA LYS A 521 18.12 -29.92 15.17
C LYS A 521 19.41 -29.13 15.32
N LEU A 522 20.42 -29.69 15.99
CA LEU A 522 21.76 -29.12 16.10
C LEU A 522 22.47 -29.07 14.75
N GLN A 523 22.41 -30.16 13.97
CA GLN A 523 22.97 -30.22 12.61
C GLN A 523 22.37 -29.13 11.71
N LEU A 524 21.04 -28.99 11.70
CA LEU A 524 20.33 -27.94 10.97
C LEU A 524 20.77 -26.52 11.39
N ALA A 525 20.93 -26.28 12.70
CA ALA A 525 21.42 -24.98 13.20
C ALA A 525 22.84 -24.66 12.69
N CYS A 526 23.72 -25.64 12.71
CA CYS A 526 25.08 -25.50 12.21
C CYS A 526 25.12 -25.30 10.68
N LEU A 527 24.40 -26.13 9.93
CA LEU A 527 24.30 -26.05 8.46
C LEU A 527 23.72 -24.70 8.01
N ARG A 528 22.69 -24.19 8.68
CA ARG A 528 22.16 -22.85 8.38
C ARG A 528 23.19 -21.76 8.65
N LYS A 529 23.89 -21.82 9.79
CA LYS A 529 24.87 -20.81 10.19
C LYS A 529 26.08 -20.76 9.24
N ASN A 530 26.63 -21.92 8.90
CA ASN A 530 27.93 -22.03 8.25
C ASN A 530 27.85 -22.41 6.75
N TYR A 531 26.72 -22.98 6.31
CA TYR A 531 26.57 -23.57 4.97
C TYR A 531 25.23 -23.24 4.29
N SER A 532 24.58 -22.11 4.64
CA SER A 532 23.30 -21.69 4.05
C SER A 532 23.30 -21.56 2.52
N GLN A 533 24.48 -21.34 1.92
CA GLN A 533 24.65 -21.21 0.46
C GLN A 533 24.72 -22.56 -0.28
N LYS A 534 24.95 -23.69 0.42
CA LYS A 534 25.02 -25.00 -0.23
C LYS A 534 23.65 -25.43 -0.76
N LYS A 535 23.58 -25.91 -2.00
CA LYS A 535 22.31 -26.30 -2.64
C LYS A 535 21.55 -27.34 -1.81
N ASP A 536 22.26 -28.29 -1.24
CA ASP A 536 21.78 -29.40 -0.45
C ASP A 536 22.56 -29.53 0.88
N TRP A 537 21.89 -30.08 1.88
CA TRP A 537 22.40 -30.33 3.22
C TRP A 537 22.28 -31.81 3.54
N ASN A 538 23.35 -32.40 4.05
CA ASN A 538 23.37 -33.80 4.44
C ASN A 538 23.22 -33.92 5.95
N LEU A 539 22.19 -34.62 6.40
CA LEU A 539 21.92 -34.87 7.81
C LEU A 539 22.16 -36.34 8.14
N GLU A 540 22.70 -36.58 9.32
CA GLU A 540 23.05 -37.91 9.84
C GLU A 540 22.36 -38.11 11.19
N PRO A 541 21.09 -38.57 11.23
CA PRO A 541 20.33 -38.62 12.47
C PRO A 541 20.99 -39.45 13.57
N PHE A 542 21.65 -40.56 13.22
CA PHE A 542 22.27 -41.51 14.16
C PHE A 542 23.44 -40.95 14.98
N ARG A 543 23.89 -39.74 14.67
CA ARG A 543 25.02 -39.10 15.34
C ARG A 543 24.66 -38.61 16.74
N LYS A 544 25.62 -38.70 17.66
CA LYS A 544 25.44 -38.48 19.11
C LYS A 544 25.80 -37.08 19.59
N ALA A 545 25.78 -36.07 18.73
CA ALA A 545 26.18 -34.71 19.10
C ALA A 545 25.30 -34.18 20.25
N THR A 546 25.93 -33.74 21.34
CA THR A 546 25.21 -33.26 22.53
C THR A 546 25.28 -31.75 22.70
N SER A 547 26.08 -31.03 21.89
CA SER A 547 26.21 -29.57 21.97
C SER A 547 26.48 -28.90 20.62
N PRO A 548 26.17 -27.58 20.50
CA PRO A 548 26.52 -26.79 19.31
C PRO A 548 28.02 -26.80 18.99
N ALA A 549 28.89 -26.72 19.99
CA ALA A 549 30.34 -26.69 19.80
C ALA A 549 30.89 -28.01 19.23
N GLN A 550 30.37 -29.16 19.71
CA GLN A 550 30.72 -30.47 19.15
C GLN A 550 30.24 -30.61 17.69
N THR A 551 29.04 -30.10 17.40
CA THR A 551 28.46 -30.09 16.05
C THR A 551 29.29 -29.26 15.08
N GLU A 552 29.76 -28.08 15.50
CA GLU A 552 30.60 -27.21 14.69
C GLU A 552 32.02 -27.76 14.48
N ALA A 553 32.62 -28.36 15.52
CA ALA A 553 33.93 -29.03 15.42
C ALA A 553 33.96 -30.16 14.40
N ALA A 554 32.80 -30.76 14.12
CA ALA A 554 32.64 -31.81 13.14
C ALA A 554 31.98 -31.34 11.84
N LEU A 555 32.11 -30.05 11.52
CA LEU A 555 31.66 -29.47 10.25
C LEU A 555 30.16 -29.65 9.97
N CYS A 556 29.36 -29.53 11.04
CA CYS A 556 27.91 -29.69 11.03
C CYS A 556 27.39 -31.11 10.80
N ASN A 557 28.29 -32.08 10.64
CA ASN A 557 28.02 -33.53 10.65
C ASN A 557 28.84 -34.20 11.78
N PRO A 558 28.56 -33.88 13.06
CA PRO A 558 29.14 -34.52 14.25
C PRO A 558 29.02 -36.03 14.29
#